data_AF-A0A8D8LB37-F1
#
_entry.id   AF-A0A8D8LB37-F1
#
_cell.length_a   1.000
_cell.length_b   1.000
_cell.length_c   1.000
_cell.angle_alpha   90.00
_cell.angle_beta   90.00
_cell.angle_gamma   90.00
#
_symmetry.space_group_name_H-M   'P 1'
#
loop_
_entity.id
_entity.type
_entity.pdbx_description
1 polymer ?
#
loop_
_entity_poly.entity_id
_entity_poly.type
_entity_poly.pdbx_seq_one_letter_code
_entity_poly.pdbx_strand_id
1 'polypeptide(L)'
;MDSVMQIEYLLDSPASRYLTFLKHSEKRRKQWVRPYFKSRLNNGEFARCYKELRENATHFFEYTRMAPFTFDYILNHVRGNLHRVSNFRECISPEEKLFLKLFFC
;
A
#
# COMPACT_ATOMS: atom_id res chain seq x y z
N MET A 1 -3.69 -43.36 28.54
CA MET A 1 -2.75 -42.29 28.11
C MET A 1 -2.61 -42.26 26.58
N ASP A 2 -3.57 -42.86 25.86
CA ASP A 2 -3.29 -43.42 24.54
C ASP A 2 -3.87 -42.60 23.38
N SER A 3 -4.84 -41.70 23.63
CA SER A 3 -5.37 -40.84 22.57
C SER A 3 -4.49 -39.62 22.28
N VAL A 4 -3.81 -39.07 23.30
CA VAL A 4 -2.97 -37.88 23.15
C VAL A 4 -1.69 -38.21 22.39
N MET A 5 -1.04 -39.34 22.71
CA MET A 5 0.13 -39.85 22.00
C MET A 5 -0.17 -40.22 20.54
N GLN A 6 -1.38 -40.74 20.26
CA GLN A 6 -1.82 -41.04 18.90
C GLN A 6 -2.03 -39.76 18.08
N ILE A 7 -2.56 -38.70 18.69
CA ILE A 7 -2.75 -37.40 18.03
C ILE A 7 -1.40 -36.74 17.71
N GLU A 8 -0.44 -36.79 18.63
CA GLU A 8 0.93 -36.29 18.42
C GLU A 8 1.63 -37.02 17.25
N TYR A 9 1.55 -38.35 17.23
CA TYR A 9 2.12 -39.17 16.15
C TYR A 9 1.46 -38.90 14.78
N LEU A 10 0.15 -38.66 14.76
CA LEU A 10 -0.58 -38.28 13.54
C LEU A 10 -0.19 -36.88 13.04
N LEU A 11 0.12 -35.95 13.95
CA LEU A 11 0.58 -34.61 13.59
C LEU A 11 2.01 -34.62 13.02
N ASP A 12 2.86 -35.57 13.43
CA ASP A 12 4.24 -35.74 12.94
C ASP A 12 4.38 -36.60 11.66
N SER A 13 3.27 -37.17 11.18
CA SER A 13 3.24 -37.92 9.92
C SER A 13 3.67 -37.06 8.72
N PRO A 14 4.40 -37.62 7.73
CA PRO A 14 4.72 -36.92 6.48
C PRO A 14 3.50 -36.34 5.77
N ALA A 15 2.34 -37.00 5.87
CA ALA A 15 1.09 -36.53 5.31
C ALA A 15 0.58 -35.25 6.01
N SER A 16 0.67 -35.19 7.34
CA SER A 16 0.34 -34.00 8.11
C SER A 16 1.26 -32.83 7.75
N ARG A 17 2.58 -33.07 7.64
CA ARG A 17 3.54 -32.06 7.18
C ARG A 17 3.23 -31.56 5.77
N TYR A 18 2.86 -32.45 4.84
CA TYR A 18 2.48 -32.09 3.48
C TYR A 18 1.19 -31.24 3.44
N LEU A 19 0.14 -31.65 4.17
CA LEU A 19 -1.10 -30.88 4.29
C LEU A 19 -0.86 -29.51 4.93
N THR A 20 0.02 -29.46 5.93
CA THR A 20 0.43 -28.22 6.59
C THR A 20 1.17 -27.32 5.61
N PHE A 21 2.12 -27.85 4.83
CA PHE A 21 2.80 -27.12 3.75
C PHE A 21 1.84 -26.56 2.71
N LEU A 22 0.87 -27.35 2.23
CA LEU A 22 -0.16 -26.89 1.28
C LEU A 22 -0.98 -25.73 1.87
N LYS A 23 -1.48 -25.88 3.10
CA LYS A 23 -2.25 -24.84 3.79
C LYS A 23 -1.46 -23.55 4.00
N HIS A 24 -0.16 -23.66 4.32
CA HIS A 24 0.72 -22.49 4.41
C HIS A 24 1.02 -21.90 3.04
N SER A 25 1.15 -22.73 2.00
CA SER A 25 1.40 -22.31 0.62
C SER A 25 0.25 -21.47 0.04
N GLU A 26 -0.99 -21.80 0.38
CA GLU A 26 -2.18 -21.06 -0.03
C GLU A 26 -2.29 -19.69 0.64
N LYS A 27 -1.82 -19.60 1.89
CA LYS A 27 -1.74 -18.35 2.66
C LYS A 27 -0.58 -17.46 2.22
N ARG A 28 0.39 -17.97 1.46
CA ARG A 28 1.45 -17.12 0.89
C ARG A 28 0.82 -16.12 -0.06
N ARG A 29 1.23 -14.86 0.08
CA ARG A 29 0.77 -13.76 -0.77
C ARG A 29 1.08 -14.09 -2.24
N LYS A 30 0.07 -14.56 -2.98
CA LYS A 30 0.18 -14.98 -4.40
C LYS A 30 0.60 -13.83 -5.32
N GLN A 31 0.33 -12.59 -4.93
CA GLN A 31 0.60 -11.41 -5.72
C GLN A 31 1.27 -10.32 -4.88
N TRP A 32 2.49 -9.94 -5.26
CA TRP A 32 3.24 -8.89 -4.58
C TRP A 32 2.58 -7.52 -4.73
N VAL A 33 1.96 -7.21 -5.88
CA VAL A 33 1.12 -6.03 -6.09
C VAL A 33 -0.24 -6.51 -6.57
N ARG A 34 -1.33 -6.07 -5.90
CA ARG A 34 -2.70 -6.41 -6.35
C ARG A 34 -2.96 -5.75 -7.71
N PRO A 35 -3.67 -6.42 -8.64
CA PRO A 35 -3.99 -5.87 -9.96
C PRO A 35 -4.62 -4.48 -9.91
N TYR A 36 -5.49 -4.23 -8.94
CA TYR A 36 -6.10 -2.92 -8.69
C TYR A 36 -5.08 -1.79 -8.51
N PHE A 37 -3.95 -2.04 -7.85
CA PHE A 37 -2.92 -1.02 -7.67
C PHE A 37 -2.02 -0.81 -8.89
N LYS A 38 -2.11 -1.69 -9.90
CA LYS A 38 -1.35 -1.52 -11.15
C LYS A 38 -1.89 -0.37 -12.00
N SER A 39 -3.20 -0.11 -11.94
CA SER A 39 -3.85 0.98 -12.68
C SER A 39 -3.89 2.31 -11.90
N ARG A 40 -3.23 2.43 -10.74
CA ARG A 40 -3.30 3.62 -9.87
C ARG A 40 -2.91 4.93 -10.57
N LEU A 41 -2.03 4.86 -11.57
CA LEU A 41 -1.57 6.05 -12.30
C LEU A 41 -2.65 6.62 -13.21
N ASN A 42 -3.64 5.81 -13.59
CA ASN A 42 -4.74 6.23 -14.45
C ASN A 42 -6.05 6.34 -13.66
N ASN A 43 -6.29 5.39 -12.75
CA ASN A 43 -7.56 5.23 -12.05
C ASN A 43 -7.48 5.60 -10.56
N GLY A 44 -6.31 5.99 -10.06
CA GLY A 44 -6.15 6.39 -8.67
C GLY A 44 -6.74 7.76 -8.41
N GLU A 45 -7.25 7.97 -7.19
CA GLU A 45 -7.78 9.25 -6.72
C GLU A 45 -6.81 10.40 -6.96
N PHE A 46 -5.51 10.20 -6.69
CA PHE A 46 -4.51 11.23 -6.94
C PHE A 46 -4.40 11.60 -8.43
N ALA A 47 -4.33 10.61 -9.32
CA ALA A 47 -4.17 10.85 -10.75
C ALA A 47 -5.36 11.60 -11.35
N ARG A 48 -6.58 11.33 -10.85
CA ARG A 48 -7.82 11.94 -11.33
C ARG A 48 -8.07 13.31 -10.68
N CYS A 49 -8.03 13.38 -9.36
CA CYS A 49 -8.53 14.52 -8.60
C CYS A 49 -7.47 15.59 -8.33
N TYR A 50 -6.19 15.22 -8.19
CA TYR A 50 -5.16 16.17 -7.74
C TYR A 50 -5.01 17.38 -8.67
N LYS A 51 -5.03 17.16 -9.99
CA LYS A 51 -4.91 18.24 -10.97
C LYS A 51 -6.09 19.21 -10.91
N GLU A 52 -7.32 18.68 -10.90
CA GLU A 52 -8.55 19.47 -10.83
C GLU A 52 -8.67 20.25 -9.52
N LEU A 53 -8.26 19.63 -8.40
CA LEU A 53 -8.21 20.28 -7.09
C LEU A 53 -7.20 21.43 -7.10
N ARG A 54 -6.04 21.27 -7.74
CA ARG A 54 -5.01 22.32 -7.80
C ARG A 54 -5.46 23.56 -8.56
N GLU A 55 -6.35 23.41 -9.54
CA GLU A 55 -6.95 24.53 -10.28
C GLU A 55 -7.99 25.27 -9.42
N ASN A 56 -8.59 24.60 -8.43
CA ASN A 56 -9.60 25.17 -7.52
C ASN A 56 -9.07 25.32 -6.09
N ALA A 57 -8.45 26.45 -5.78
CA ALA A 57 -7.80 26.68 -4.49
C ALA A 57 -8.71 26.50 -3.27
N THR A 58 -10.01 26.79 -3.40
CA THR A 58 -11.02 26.57 -2.34
C THR A 58 -11.17 25.09 -2.02
N HIS A 59 -11.45 24.26 -3.03
CA HIS A 59 -11.56 22.82 -2.86
C HIS A 59 -10.23 22.20 -2.42
N PHE A 60 -9.11 22.65 -2.98
CA PHE A 60 -7.79 22.20 -2.52
C PHE A 60 -7.60 22.42 -1.01
N PHE A 61 -8.03 23.58 -0.50
CA PHE A 61 -7.97 23.90 0.92
C PHE A 61 -8.93 23.04 1.75
N GLU A 62 -10.14 22.73 1.26
CA GLU A 62 -11.07 21.84 1.97
C GLU A 62 -10.46 20.44 2.20
N TYR A 63 -9.76 19.92 1.19
CA TYR A 63 -9.15 18.60 1.23
C TYR A 63 -7.82 18.54 1.97
N THR A 64 -6.96 19.53 1.79
CA THR A 64 -5.58 19.52 2.33
C THR A 64 -5.39 20.41 3.55
N ARG A 65 -6.39 21.23 3.90
CA ARG A 65 -6.35 22.26 4.95
C ARG A 65 -5.24 23.30 4.75
N MET A 66 -4.77 23.46 3.52
CA MET A 66 -3.75 24.43 3.17
C MET A 66 -3.93 24.94 1.74
N ALA A 67 -3.36 26.10 1.45
CA ALA A 67 -3.35 26.63 0.10
C ALA A 67 -2.36 25.85 -0.79
N PRO A 68 -2.55 25.82 -2.12
CA PRO A 68 -1.65 25.13 -3.05
C PRO A 68 -0.17 25.56 -2.91
N PHE A 69 0.08 26.85 -2.69
CA PHE A 69 1.45 27.36 -2.52
C PHE A 69 2.11 26.84 -1.22
N THR A 70 1.36 26.73 -0.13
CA THR A 70 1.85 26.18 1.14
C THR A 70 2.17 24.70 0.99
N PHE A 71 1.33 23.98 0.26
CA PHE A 71 1.58 22.58 -0.07
C PHE A 71 2.90 22.43 -0.86
N ASP A 72 3.13 23.25 -1.88
CA ASP A 72 4.37 23.21 -2.67
C ASP A 72 5.60 23.57 -1.85
N TYR A 73 5.47 24.56 -0.98
CA TYR A 73 6.53 24.93 -0.05
C TYR A 73 6.91 23.74 0.84
N ILE A 74 5.94 23.10 1.49
CA ILE A 74 6.18 21.92 2.34
C ILE A 74 6.79 20.80 1.49
N LEU A 75 6.18 20.51 0.34
CA LEU A 75 6.61 19.46 -0.56
C LEU A 75 8.08 19.63 -0.93
N ASN A 76 8.53 20.83 -1.30
CA ASN A 76 9.91 21.10 -1.67
C ASN A 76 10.90 20.80 -0.54
N HIS A 77 10.53 21.06 0.72
CA HIS A 77 11.37 20.77 1.88
C HIS A 77 11.42 19.28 2.22
N VAL A 78 10.31 18.56 2.03
CA VAL A 78 10.22 17.12 2.38
C VAL A 78 10.44 16.19 1.20
N ARG A 79 10.56 16.71 -0.03
CA ARG A 79 10.66 15.94 -1.28
C ARG A 79 11.79 14.92 -1.21
N GLY A 80 12.96 15.32 -0.70
CA GLY A 80 14.12 14.42 -0.54
C GLY A 80 13.80 13.19 0.33
N ASN A 81 13.05 13.39 1.42
CA ASN A 81 12.69 12.32 2.36
C ASN A 81 11.57 11.43 1.82
N LEU A 82 10.69 12.00 1.01
CA LEU A 82 9.58 11.28 0.39
C LEU A 82 9.97 10.56 -0.90
N HIS A 83 11.00 11.03 -1.60
CA HIS A 83 11.47 10.43 -2.83
C HIS A 83 12.04 9.04 -2.57
N ARG A 84 11.69 8.08 -3.43
CA ARG A 84 12.21 6.72 -3.36
C ARG A 84 12.31 6.16 -4.78
N VAL A 85 13.41 5.47 -5.05
CA VAL A 85 13.62 4.74 -6.30
C VAL A 85 13.57 3.24 -6.00
N SER A 86 12.96 2.47 -6.91
CA SER A 86 12.95 1.01 -6.82
C SER A 86 13.03 0.42 -8.22
N ASN A 87 13.87 -0.60 -8.40
CA ASN A 87 14.02 -1.30 -9.66
C ASN A 87 12.84 -2.24 -9.98
N PHE A 88 12.03 -2.56 -8.97
CA PHE A 88 11.01 -3.60 -9.06
C PHE A 88 9.59 -3.05 -9.29
N ARG A 89 9.35 -1.79 -8.93
CA ARG A 89 8.06 -1.13 -9.11
C ARG A 89 8.21 0.38 -9.15
N GLU A 90 7.27 1.01 -9.82
CA GLU A 90 7.14 2.45 -9.78
C GLU A 90 6.75 2.92 -8.38
N CYS A 91 7.57 3.81 -7.83
CA CYS A 91 7.32 4.35 -6.51
C CYS A 91 6.19 5.38 -6.55
N ILE A 92 5.46 5.48 -5.44
CA ILE A 92 4.49 6.55 -5.24
C ILE A 92 5.26 7.87 -5.21
N SER A 93 4.76 8.88 -5.94
CA SER A 93 5.43 10.17 -6.04
C SER A 93 5.43 10.90 -4.68
N PRO A 94 6.40 11.79 -4.42
CA PRO A 94 6.40 12.65 -3.24
C PRO A 94 5.10 13.44 -3.07
N GLU A 95 4.56 13.97 -4.17
CA GLU A 95 3.30 14.71 -4.25
C GLU A 95 2.15 13.85 -3.74
N GLU A 96 2.01 12.64 -4.28
CA GLU A 96 0.94 11.70 -3.93
C GLU A 96 1.04 11.25 -2.48
N LYS A 97 2.26 11.02 -1.97
CA LYS A 97 2.48 10.69 -0.55
C LYS A 97 2.04 11.82 0.37
N LEU A 98 2.44 13.05 0.07
CA LEU A 98 2.10 14.21 0.89
C LEU A 98 0.59 14.47 0.83
N PHE A 99 0.01 14.43 -0.37
CA PHE A 99 -1.42 14.61 -0.58
C PHE A 99 -2.25 13.59 0.20
N LEU A 100 -1.95 12.29 0.07
CA LEU A 100 -2.65 11.24 0.81
C LEU A 100 -2.46 11.40 2.32
N LYS A 101 -1.28 11.81 2.78
CA LYS A 101 -1.03 12.01 4.21
C LYS A 101 -1.91 13.12 4.80
N LEU A 102 -2.14 14.20 4.04
CA LEU A 102 -2.98 15.32 4.46
C LEU A 102 -4.47 15.03 4.32
N PHE A 103 -4.86 14.24 3.32
CA PHE A 103 -6.26 13.90 3.04
C PHE A 103 -6.92 13.07 4.15
N PHE A 104 -6.15 12.21 4.85
CA PHE A 104 -6.64 11.38 5.95
C PHE A 104 -6.53 12.02 7.34
N CYS A 105 -6.12 13.29 7.42
CA CYS A 105 -5.84 13.97 8.68
C CYS A 105 -7.00 14.82 9.18
#